data_AF-A0A5C6BP81-F1
#
_entry.id   AF-A0A5C6BP81-F1
#
_cell.length_a   1.000
_cell.length_b   1.000
_cell.length_c   1.000
_cell.angle_alpha   90.00
_cell.angle_beta   90.00
_cell.angle_gamma   90.00
#
_symmetry.space_group_name_H-M   'P 1'
#
loop_
_entity.id
_entity.type
_entity.pdbx_description
1 polymer ?
#
loop_
_entity_poly.entity_id
_entity_poly.type
_entity_poly.pdbx_seq_one_letter_code
_entity_poly.pdbx_strand_id
1 'polypeptide(L)'
;MVLHSQSSHGCGLRFYGIEPEPDNHVVVTQWLTVLYVPLLPLRRARCLYLGGADAHDEDNSSYQLIVAEKLPLSISSIVSTYLWSFLTLIVAVGPVAYMIHLGFANRAPNPLDSAITLGCTIWMLVVIGFSVFRQWQLLDSALTPERADMIEQQSKEETEHRNAIWRESHVLPESVYWCTAAIGGLGGGVIVDLLGGNKRNLFIKITDFLFVCIFTCTLLASVWSIDRVLIKKRQRNRMDE
;
A
#
# COMPACT_ATOMS: atom_id res chain seq x y z
N MET A 1 11.76 -4.20 -19.87
CA MET A 1 12.04 -4.10 -18.41
C MET A 1 10.71 -4.10 -17.69
N VAL A 2 10.51 -4.98 -16.71
CA VAL A 2 9.26 -5.04 -15.94
C VAL A 2 9.36 -4.15 -14.70
N LEU A 3 8.32 -3.38 -14.41
CA LEU A 3 8.18 -2.63 -13.17
C LEU A 3 7.28 -3.39 -12.21
N HIS A 4 7.75 -3.55 -10.98
CA HIS A 4 6.95 -4.06 -9.89
C HIS A 4 6.64 -2.92 -8.90
N SER A 5 5.37 -2.79 -8.55
CA SER A 5 4.96 -2.07 -7.34
C SER A 5 5.29 -2.96 -6.14
N GLN A 6 6.02 -2.43 -5.17
CA GLN A 6 6.39 -3.15 -3.96
C GLN A 6 6.14 -2.21 -2.80
N SER A 7 4.93 -2.28 -2.27
CA SER A 7 4.55 -1.47 -1.13
C SER A 7 3.89 -2.36 -0.08
N SER A 8 4.38 -2.28 1.15
CA SER A 8 3.71 -2.85 2.31
C SER A 8 3.06 -1.70 3.06
N HIS A 9 1.74 -1.74 3.26
CA HIS A 9 1.01 -0.75 4.06
C HIS A 9 1.25 0.72 3.65
N GLY A 10 1.37 0.98 2.34
CA GLY A 10 1.62 2.32 1.79
C GLY A 10 3.05 2.84 1.90
N CYS A 11 3.97 2.02 2.44
CA CYS A 11 5.40 2.29 2.45
C CYS A 11 6.10 1.50 1.35
N GLY A 12 6.95 2.15 0.56
CA GLY A 12 7.74 1.51 -0.49
C GLY A 12 7.54 2.16 -1.85
N LEU A 13 7.54 1.35 -2.90
CA LEU A 13 7.44 1.81 -4.28
C LEU A 13 6.01 1.67 -4.79
N ARG A 14 5.40 2.80 -5.18
CA ARG A 14 4.06 2.84 -5.76
C ARG A 14 3.98 3.66 -7.02
N PHE A 15 2.96 3.40 -7.82
CA PHE A 15 2.67 4.20 -9.01
C PHE A 15 1.62 5.27 -8.68
N TYR A 16 1.92 6.51 -9.04
CA TYR A 16 0.99 7.65 -8.99
C TYR A 16 1.06 8.43 -10.31
N GLY A 17 0.12 9.34 -10.51
CA GLY A 17 0.02 10.11 -11.75
C GLY A 17 -0.24 9.20 -12.95
N ILE A 18 -1.19 8.27 -12.78
CA ILE A 18 -1.62 7.36 -13.85
C ILE A 18 -2.41 8.21 -14.85
N GLU A 19 -1.83 8.38 -16.03
CA GLU A 19 -2.42 9.10 -17.15
C GLU A 19 -2.69 8.05 -18.25
N PRO A 20 -3.97 7.72 -18.54
CA PRO A 20 -4.28 6.82 -19.63
C PRO A 20 -3.93 7.49 -20.96
N GLU A 21 -3.29 6.74 -21.85
CA GLU A 21 -2.86 7.19 -23.17
C GLU A 21 -3.53 6.30 -24.24
N PRO A 22 -3.77 6.81 -25.48
CA PRO A 22 -4.18 5.95 -26.58
C PRO A 22 -3.26 4.74 -26.77
N ASP A 23 -3.78 3.73 -27.47
CA ASP A 23 -3.06 2.49 -27.78
C ASP A 23 -2.73 1.62 -26.55
N ASN A 24 -3.54 1.71 -25.49
CA ASN A 24 -3.46 0.87 -24.30
C ASN A 24 -2.12 1.03 -23.54
N HIS A 25 -1.53 2.21 -23.67
CA HIS A 25 -0.40 2.65 -22.88
C HIS A 25 -0.90 3.43 -21.67
N VAL A 26 -0.18 3.29 -20.58
CA VAL A 26 -0.37 4.11 -19.37
C VAL A 26 0.93 4.80 -19.04
N VAL A 27 0.85 6.11 -18.86
CA VAL A 27 1.98 6.85 -18.29
C VAL A 27 1.85 6.78 -16.78
N VAL A 28 2.89 6.26 -16.14
CA VAL A 28 2.95 6.15 -14.69
C VAL A 28 4.21 6.80 -14.16
N THR A 29 4.11 7.37 -12.96
CA THR A 29 5.27 7.83 -12.20
C THR A 29 5.46 6.90 -11.01
N GLN A 30 6.64 6.32 -10.87
CA GLN A 30 7.00 5.54 -9.69
C GLN A 30 7.49 6.49 -8.61
N TRP A 31 6.92 6.36 -7.42
CA TRP A 31 7.22 7.15 -6.24
C TRP A 31 7.73 6.26 -5.12
N LEU A 32 8.67 6.79 -4.36
CA LEU A 32 8.92 6.33 -3.00
C LEU A 32 7.86 6.94 -2.09
N THR A 33 7.10 6.11 -1.39
CA THR A 33 6.03 6.54 -0.48
C THR A 33 6.26 6.08 0.94
N VAL A 34 5.76 6.87 1.89
CA VAL A 34 5.67 6.53 3.31
C VAL A 34 4.25 6.86 3.75
N LEU A 35 3.55 5.90 4.35
CA LEU A 35 2.15 6.05 4.77
C LEU A 35 1.26 6.62 3.66
N TYR A 36 1.37 6.09 2.44
CA TYR A 36 0.60 6.52 1.27
C TYR A 36 0.91 7.95 0.77
N VAL A 37 1.83 8.67 1.43
CA VAL A 37 2.28 10.00 1.02
C VAL A 37 3.48 9.85 0.07
N PRO A 38 3.41 10.40 -1.15
CA PRO A 38 4.54 10.42 -2.08
C PRO A 38 5.64 11.34 -1.55
N LEU A 39 6.86 10.81 -1.40
CA LEU A 39 8.03 11.56 -0.92
C LEU A 39 9.00 11.95 -2.02
N LEU A 40 9.29 11.04 -2.95
CA LEU A 40 10.26 11.28 -4.01
C LEU A 40 9.81 10.59 -5.31
N PRO A 41 9.65 11.34 -6.41
CA PRO A 41 9.41 10.74 -7.71
C PRO A 41 10.72 10.14 -8.21
N LEU A 42 10.72 8.86 -8.53
CA LEU A 42 11.93 8.14 -8.94
C LEU A 42 12.07 8.10 -10.45
N ARG A 43 10.98 7.77 -11.16
CA ARG A 43 10.98 7.68 -12.63
C ARG A 43 9.57 7.81 -13.18
N ARG A 44 9.48 8.35 -14.39
CA ARG A 44 8.26 8.34 -15.20
C ARG A 44 8.49 7.44 -16.42
N ALA A 45 7.50 6.63 -16.75
CA ALA A 45 7.59 5.70 -17.86
C ALA A 45 6.24 5.54 -18.52
N ARG A 46 6.26 5.38 -19.85
CA ARG A 46 5.14 4.83 -20.61
C ARG A 46 5.21 3.32 -20.49
N CYS A 47 4.16 2.74 -19.95
CA CYS A 47 4.07 1.32 -19.67
C CYS A 47 2.92 0.69 -20.43
N LEU A 48 3.08 -0.60 -20.75
CA LEU A 48 2.00 -1.50 -21.10
C LEU A 48 1.50 -2.16 -19.82
N TYR A 49 0.21 -2.05 -19.56
CA TYR A 49 -0.43 -2.71 -18.45
C TYR A 49 -0.74 -4.16 -18.80
N LEU A 50 -0.22 -5.10 -18.01
CA LEU A 50 -0.37 -6.55 -18.22
C LEU A 50 -1.42 -7.19 -17.31
N GLY A 51 -2.12 -6.43 -16.47
CA GLY A 51 -3.00 -7.00 -15.45
C GLY A 51 -2.42 -6.99 -14.04
N GLY A 52 -3.21 -7.54 -13.10
CA GLY A 52 -2.75 -7.82 -11.74
C GLY A 52 -1.69 -8.92 -11.75
N ALA A 53 -0.65 -8.76 -10.93
CA ALA A 53 0.35 -9.79 -10.73
C ALA A 53 -0.25 -10.89 -9.86
N ASP A 54 -0.56 -12.04 -10.46
CA ASP A 54 -1.09 -13.26 -9.85
C ASP A 54 -2.41 -13.13 -9.08
N ALA A 55 -3.43 -13.84 -9.56
CA ALA A 55 -4.68 -14.08 -8.84
C ALA A 55 -4.52 -14.94 -7.55
N HIS A 56 -3.29 -15.40 -7.25
CA HIS A 56 -2.98 -16.24 -6.10
C HIS A 56 -2.31 -15.50 -4.93
N ASP A 57 -1.84 -14.27 -5.13
CA ASP A 57 -1.47 -13.40 -4.00
C ASP A 57 -2.74 -12.66 -3.56
N GLU A 58 -3.31 -13.05 -2.42
CA GLU A 58 -4.49 -12.39 -1.83
C GLU A 58 -4.26 -10.88 -1.59
N ASP A 59 -2.99 -10.42 -1.66
CA ASP A 59 -2.60 -9.02 -1.70
C ASP A 59 -2.74 -8.44 -3.13
N ASN A 60 -4.00 -8.20 -3.49
CA ASN A 60 -4.55 -7.73 -4.77
C ASN A 60 -4.07 -6.33 -5.25
N SER A 61 -2.88 -5.89 -4.82
CA SER A 61 -2.32 -4.54 -5.04
C SER A 61 -1.03 -4.52 -5.87
N SER A 62 -0.59 -5.69 -6.34
CA SER A 62 0.59 -5.80 -7.19
C SER A 62 0.18 -5.79 -8.67
N TYR A 63 0.69 -4.83 -9.43
CA TYR A 63 0.41 -4.69 -10.86
C TYR A 63 1.69 -4.94 -11.65
N GLN A 64 1.58 -5.65 -12.77
CA GLN A 64 2.69 -5.83 -13.69
C GLN A 64 2.62 -4.80 -14.82
N LEU A 65 3.68 -4.00 -14.95
CA LEU A 65 3.83 -2.99 -15.98
C LEU A 65 5.09 -3.28 -16.78
N ILE A 66 4.97 -3.47 -18.10
CA ILE A 66 6.13 -3.50 -19.00
C ILE A 66 6.48 -2.08 -19.39
N VAL A 67 7.71 -1.64 -19.12
CA VAL A 67 8.21 -0.35 -19.63
C VAL A 67 8.36 -0.43 -21.14
N ALA A 68 7.58 0.38 -21.86
CA ALA A 68 7.74 0.61 -23.29
C ALA A 68 8.77 1.73 -23.53
N GLU A 69 8.64 2.85 -22.82
CA GLU A 69 9.49 4.03 -23.01
C GLU A 69 9.73 4.75 -21.68
N LYS A 70 10.94 5.29 -21.49
CA LYS A 70 11.26 6.15 -20.34
C LYS A 70 10.96 7.60 -20.71
N LEU A 71 10.15 8.27 -19.89
CA LEU A 71 9.76 9.66 -20.12
C LEU A 71 10.46 10.59 -19.13
N PRO A 72 10.73 11.85 -19.49
CA PRO A 72 11.19 12.84 -18.53
C PRO A 72 10.12 13.10 -17.46
N LEU A 73 10.57 13.38 -16.25
CA LEU A 73 9.70 13.76 -15.14
C LEU A 73 8.95 15.06 -15.48
N SER A 74 7.62 15.02 -15.40
CA SER A 74 6.79 16.22 -15.61
C SER A 74 6.61 16.96 -14.30
N ILE A 75 7.13 18.20 -14.23
CA ILE A 75 7.02 19.05 -13.04
C ILE A 75 5.54 19.29 -12.71
N SER A 76 4.69 19.50 -13.70
CA SER A 76 3.25 19.71 -13.51
C SER A 76 2.58 18.51 -12.84
N SER A 77 2.87 17.30 -13.31
CA SER A 77 2.33 16.05 -12.73
C SER A 77 2.84 15.82 -11.30
N ILE A 78 4.12 16.13 -11.04
CA ILE A 78 4.72 16.07 -9.70
C ILE A 78 4.03 17.02 -8.73
N VAL A 79 3.89 18.30 -9.11
CA VAL A 79 3.26 19.33 -8.26
C VAL A 79 1.80 18.99 -8.00
N SER A 80 1.06 18.56 -9.02
CA SER A 80 -0.32 18.09 -8.86
C SER A 80 -0.42 16.92 -7.88
N THR A 81 0.47 15.92 -8.02
CA THR A 81 0.50 14.74 -7.14
C THR A 81 0.78 15.12 -5.69
N TYR A 82 1.73 16.04 -5.45
CA TYR A 82 1.99 16.58 -4.11
C TYR A 82 0.80 17.35 -3.56
N LEU A 83 0.22 18.28 -4.32
CA LEU A 83 -0.92 19.08 -3.86
C LEU A 83 -2.09 18.18 -3.45
N TRP A 84 -2.46 17.20 -4.29
CA TRP A 84 -3.51 16.26 -3.96
C TRP A 84 -3.17 15.42 -2.73
N SER A 85 -1.93 14.93 -2.63
CA SER A 85 -1.54 14.07 -1.51
C SER A 85 -1.45 14.82 -0.18
N PHE A 86 -0.92 16.05 -0.18
CA PHE A 86 -0.90 16.92 1.01
C PHE A 86 -2.30 17.38 1.39
N LEU A 87 -3.15 17.71 0.41
CA LEU A 87 -4.55 18.05 0.69
C LEU A 87 -5.28 16.87 1.33
N THR A 88 -5.14 15.66 0.76
CA THR A 88 -5.68 14.43 1.33
C THR A 88 -5.16 14.19 2.75
N LEU A 89 -3.85 14.40 2.98
CA LEU A 89 -3.25 14.25 4.31
C LEU A 89 -3.81 15.25 5.32
N ILE A 90 -3.94 16.53 4.94
CA ILE A 90 -4.52 17.58 5.81
C ILE A 90 -5.99 17.27 6.10
N VAL A 91 -6.74 16.82 5.10
CA VAL A 91 -8.16 16.46 5.24
C VAL A 91 -8.33 15.23 6.12
N ALA A 92 -7.41 14.27 6.06
CA ALA A 92 -7.43 13.07 6.90
C ALA A 92 -6.97 13.37 8.35
N VAL A 93 -5.81 13.98 8.52
CA VAL A 93 -5.14 14.13 9.83
C VAL A 93 -5.54 15.42 10.55
N GLY A 94 -5.88 16.48 9.81
CA GLY A 94 -6.20 17.80 10.34
C GLY A 94 -7.28 17.80 11.43
N PRO A 95 -8.43 17.12 11.23
CA PRO A 95 -9.47 17.04 12.25
C PRO A 95 -8.98 16.34 13.54
N VAL A 96 -8.21 15.26 13.42
CA VAL A 96 -7.63 14.56 14.57
C VAL A 96 -6.62 15.45 15.30
N ALA A 97 -5.72 16.12 14.57
CA ALA A 97 -4.74 17.03 15.13
C ALA A 97 -5.40 18.23 15.85
N TYR A 98 -6.46 18.79 15.27
CA TYR A 98 -7.24 19.86 15.87
C TYR A 98 -7.91 19.41 17.18
N MET A 99 -8.50 18.21 17.18
CA MET A 99 -9.11 17.64 18.39
C MET A 99 -8.10 17.35 19.48
N ILE A 100 -6.91 16.85 19.12
CA ILE A 100 -5.81 16.67 20.06
C ILE A 100 -5.41 18.03 20.67
N HIS A 101 -5.26 19.06 19.85
CA HIS A 101 -4.90 20.40 20.32
C HIS A 101 -5.94 20.99 21.29
N LEU A 102 -7.24 20.83 21.00
CA LEU A 102 -8.32 21.28 21.87
C LEU A 102 -8.49 20.42 23.13
N GLY A 103 -8.34 19.09 23.00
CA GLY A 103 -8.55 18.12 24.07
C GLY A 103 -7.50 18.17 25.18
N PHE A 104 -6.29 18.67 24.89
CA PHE A 104 -5.26 18.89 25.90
C PHE A 104 -5.54 20.07 26.86
N ALA A 105 -6.60 20.85 26.62
CA ALA A 105 -6.99 21.94 27.51
C ALA A 105 -7.81 21.45 28.73
N ASN A 106 -7.28 20.53 29.54
CA ASN A 106 -7.74 20.15 30.91
C ASN A 106 -9.27 19.99 31.15
N ARG A 107 -10.08 19.73 30.12
CA ARG A 107 -11.54 19.58 30.26
C ARG A 107 -11.92 18.11 30.29
N ALA A 108 -12.95 17.79 31.08
CA ALA A 108 -13.59 16.49 31.01
C ALA A 108 -14.13 16.26 29.57
N PRO A 109 -13.98 15.06 29.01
CA PRO A 109 -14.39 14.78 27.63
C PRO A 109 -15.91 14.97 27.49
N ASN A 110 -16.32 15.91 26.66
CA ASN A 110 -17.73 16.09 26.36
C ASN A 110 -18.19 15.01 25.36
N PRO A 111 -19.47 14.60 25.38
CA PRO A 111 -20.01 13.65 24.40
C PRO A 111 -19.85 14.16 22.96
N LEU A 112 -19.91 15.49 22.77
CA LEU A 112 -19.64 16.13 21.49
C LEU A 112 -18.20 15.90 21.01
N ASP A 113 -17.20 15.97 21.90
CA ASP A 113 -15.80 15.72 21.54
C ASP A 113 -15.58 14.27 21.10
N SER A 114 -16.28 13.34 21.76
CA SER A 114 -16.24 11.92 21.42
C SER A 114 -16.89 11.64 20.05
N ALA A 115 -18.04 12.27 19.78
CA ALA A 115 -18.71 12.17 18.48
C ALA A 115 -17.87 12.75 17.34
N ILE A 116 -17.23 13.90 17.55
CA ILE A 116 -16.33 14.50 16.55
C ILE A 116 -15.13 13.59 16.31
N THR A 117 -14.50 13.07 17.36
CA THR A 117 -13.35 12.16 17.23
C THR A 117 -13.72 10.92 16.41
N LEU A 118 -14.87 10.31 16.69
CA LEU A 118 -15.38 9.17 15.92
C LEU A 118 -15.66 9.55 14.46
N GLY A 119 -16.27 10.71 14.23
CA GLY A 119 -16.47 11.26 12.88
C GLY A 119 -15.16 11.47 12.12
N CYS A 120 -14.11 11.96 12.78
CA CYS A 120 -12.78 12.13 12.20
C CYS A 120 -12.15 10.78 11.82
N THR A 121 -12.27 9.78 12.69
CA THR A 121 -11.77 8.43 12.41
C THR A 121 -12.48 7.80 11.22
N ILE A 122 -13.82 7.89 11.16
CA ILE A 122 -14.61 7.41 10.01
C ILE A 122 -14.20 8.18 8.74
N TRP A 123 -14.04 9.49 8.82
CA TRP A 123 -13.63 10.33 7.70
C TRP A 123 -12.27 9.92 7.14
N MET A 124 -11.29 9.60 7.98
CA MET A 124 -10.00 9.07 7.51
C MET A 124 -10.16 7.78 6.70
N LEU A 125 -11.00 6.85 7.17
CA LEU A 125 -11.28 5.61 6.45
C LEU A 125 -11.94 5.87 5.10
N VAL A 126 -12.89 6.81 5.03
CA VAL A 126 -13.54 7.22 3.78
C VAL A 126 -12.54 7.83 2.81
N VAL A 127 -11.66 8.71 3.27
CA VAL A 127 -10.65 9.37 2.42
C VAL A 127 -9.64 8.36 1.87
N ILE A 128 -9.16 7.43 2.71
CA ILE A 128 -8.26 6.35 2.28
C ILE A 128 -8.99 5.44 1.29
N GLY A 129 -10.20 4.99 1.62
CA GLY A 129 -11.01 4.13 0.77
C GLY A 129 -11.30 4.75 -0.59
N PHE A 130 -11.67 6.04 -0.62
CA PHE A 130 -11.89 6.78 -1.86
C PHE A 130 -10.60 6.92 -2.69
N SER A 131 -9.46 7.16 -2.04
CA SER A 131 -8.17 7.26 -2.73
C SER A 131 -7.76 5.95 -3.39
N VAL A 132 -7.92 4.83 -2.68
CA VAL A 132 -7.68 3.47 -3.20
C VAL A 132 -8.66 3.15 -4.32
N PHE A 133 -9.95 3.42 -4.13
CA PHE A 133 -10.99 3.19 -5.13
C PHE A 133 -10.73 3.98 -6.41
N ARG A 134 -10.35 5.25 -6.30
CA ARG A 134 -10.02 6.09 -7.47
C ARG A 134 -8.81 5.56 -8.22
N GLN A 135 -7.76 5.11 -7.51
CA GLN A 135 -6.61 4.48 -8.16
C GLN A 135 -7.01 3.22 -8.90
N TRP A 136 -7.87 2.40 -8.29
CA TRP A 136 -8.39 1.18 -8.90
C TRP A 136 -9.22 1.49 -10.16
N GLN A 137 -10.12 2.48 -10.11
CA GLN A 137 -10.88 2.91 -11.29
C GLN A 137 -10.02 3.42 -12.44
N LEU A 138 -8.97 4.21 -12.15
CA LEU A 138 -8.06 4.70 -13.18
C LEU A 138 -7.32 3.57 -13.87
N LEU A 139 -6.96 2.54 -13.11
CA LEU A 139 -6.28 1.38 -13.64
C LEU A 139 -7.23 0.47 -14.44
N ASP A 140 -8.44 0.27 -13.94
CA ASP A 140 -9.49 -0.51 -14.62
C ASP A 140 -9.87 0.14 -15.95
N SER A 141 -10.00 1.48 -15.98
CA SER A 141 -10.23 2.22 -17.23
C SER A 141 -9.11 2.09 -18.27
N ALA A 142 -7.92 1.64 -17.84
CA ALA A 142 -6.80 1.38 -18.74
C ALA A 142 -6.79 -0.05 -19.30
N LEU A 143 -7.60 -0.98 -18.79
CA LEU A 143 -7.86 -2.26 -19.44
C LEU A 143 -8.98 -2.11 -20.46
N THR A 144 -8.67 -2.32 -21.74
CA THR A 144 -9.72 -2.59 -22.72
C THR A 144 -10.24 -4.03 -22.57
N PRO A 145 -11.56 -4.28 -22.68
CA PRO A 145 -12.13 -5.63 -22.50
C PRO A 145 -11.54 -6.65 -23.47
N GLU A 146 -11.24 -6.25 -24.70
CA GLU A 146 -10.61 -7.12 -25.71
C GLU A 146 -9.22 -7.64 -25.29
N ARG A 147 -8.45 -6.84 -24.54
CA ARG A 147 -7.18 -7.30 -24.00
C ARG A 147 -7.30 -7.99 -22.65
N ALA A 148 -8.35 -7.73 -21.88
CA ALA A 148 -8.62 -8.52 -20.69
C ALA A 148 -8.70 -10.01 -21.05
N ASP A 149 -9.39 -10.34 -22.16
CA ASP A 149 -9.49 -11.71 -22.66
C ASP A 149 -8.15 -12.28 -23.14
N MET A 150 -7.34 -11.49 -23.86
CA MET A 150 -6.00 -11.92 -24.29
C MET A 150 -5.03 -12.13 -23.13
N ILE A 151 -5.05 -11.23 -22.14
CA ILE A 151 -4.24 -11.33 -20.92
C ILE A 151 -4.70 -12.54 -20.12
N GLU A 152 -6.01 -12.80 -20.04
CA GLU A 152 -6.55 -13.99 -19.39
C GLU A 152 -6.07 -15.27 -20.09
N GLN A 153 -6.02 -15.29 -21.42
CA GLN A 153 -5.47 -16.44 -22.17
C GLN A 153 -3.97 -16.63 -21.95
N GLN A 154 -3.17 -15.56 -22.05
CA GLN A 154 -1.72 -15.63 -21.82
C GLN A 154 -1.39 -16.02 -20.38
N SER A 155 -2.09 -15.45 -19.41
CA SER A 155 -1.91 -15.79 -18.00
C SER A 155 -2.30 -17.24 -17.73
N LYS A 156 -3.35 -17.78 -18.36
CA LYS A 156 -3.68 -19.22 -18.25
C LYS A 156 -2.54 -20.11 -18.74
N GLU A 157 -1.99 -19.83 -19.92
CA GLU A 157 -0.86 -20.59 -20.48
C GLU A 157 0.38 -20.52 -19.58
N GLU A 158 0.71 -19.32 -19.09
CA GLU A 158 1.87 -19.11 -18.23
C GLU A 158 1.66 -19.74 -16.83
N THR A 159 0.44 -19.71 -16.30
CA THR A 159 0.10 -20.32 -15.01
C THR A 159 0.13 -21.84 -15.10
N GLU A 160 -0.31 -22.44 -16.21
CA GLU A 160 -0.16 -23.89 -16.44
C GLU A 160 1.32 -24.30 -16.49
N HIS A 161 2.14 -23.53 -17.21
CA HIS A 161 3.57 -23.77 -17.27
C HIS A 161 4.25 -23.60 -15.90
N ARG A 162 3.88 -22.56 -15.15
CA ARG A 162 4.44 -22.28 -13.83
C ARG A 162 3.97 -23.25 -12.76
N ASN A 163 2.71 -23.71 -12.80
CA ASN A 163 2.19 -24.73 -11.89
C ASN A 163 2.83 -26.10 -12.11
N ALA A 164 3.27 -26.40 -13.34
CA ALA A 164 4.09 -27.59 -13.61
C ALA A 164 5.44 -27.51 -12.88
N ILE A 165 6.06 -26.33 -12.83
CA ILE A 165 7.33 -26.07 -12.13
C ILE A 165 7.14 -26.01 -10.60
N TRP A 166 6.04 -25.44 -10.13
CA TRP A 166 5.76 -25.26 -8.70
C TRP A 166 5.47 -26.56 -7.94
N ARG A 167 4.98 -27.61 -8.62
CA ARG A 167 4.78 -28.94 -8.00
C ARG A 167 6.08 -29.57 -7.46
N GLU A 168 7.24 -29.11 -7.90
CA GLU A 168 8.54 -29.65 -7.45
C GLU A 168 9.17 -28.89 -6.26
N SER A 169 8.58 -27.79 -5.78
CA SER A 169 9.19 -26.98 -4.72
C SER A 169 8.20 -26.61 -3.61
N HIS A 170 8.15 -27.42 -2.55
CA HIS A 170 7.51 -27.05 -1.29
C HIS A 170 8.55 -26.53 -0.29
N VAL A 171 8.31 -25.35 0.28
CA VAL A 171 7.98 -25.05 1.69
C VAL A 171 7.89 -23.53 1.80
N LEU A 172 6.71 -22.99 2.09
CA LEU A 172 6.59 -21.59 2.54
C LEU A 172 7.04 -21.49 4.01
N PRO A 173 7.82 -20.48 4.38
CA PRO A 173 8.34 -20.36 5.74
C PRO A 173 7.21 -19.97 6.71
N GLU A 174 7.08 -20.74 7.79
CA GLU A 174 6.10 -20.57 8.89
C GLU A 174 6.12 -19.16 9.53
N SER A 175 7.16 -18.36 9.30
CA SER A 175 7.34 -17.02 9.86
C SER A 175 6.27 -16.00 9.45
N VAL A 176 5.59 -16.19 8.31
CA VAL A 176 4.54 -15.27 7.85
C VAL A 176 3.25 -15.41 8.69
N TYR A 177 2.93 -16.62 9.15
CA TYR A 177 1.75 -16.89 9.98
C TYR A 177 1.85 -16.32 11.40
N TRP A 178 3.06 -16.25 11.97
CA TRP A 178 3.25 -15.72 13.32
C TRP A 178 3.09 -14.20 13.42
N CYS A 179 3.33 -13.47 12.32
CA CYS A 179 3.26 -12.00 12.31
C CYS A 179 1.81 -11.48 12.26
N THR A 180 0.92 -12.14 11.51
CA THR A 180 -0.51 -11.78 11.46
C THR A 180 -1.23 -12.07 12.79
N ALA A 181 -0.84 -13.15 13.48
CA ALA A 181 -1.35 -13.48 14.82
C ALA A 181 -0.96 -12.42 15.88
N ALA A 182 0.26 -11.88 15.82
CA ALA A 182 0.72 -10.85 16.75
C ALA A 182 -0.03 -9.51 16.61
N ILE A 183 -0.35 -9.11 15.38
CA ILE A 183 -1.11 -7.88 15.08
C ILE A 183 -2.56 -8.01 15.59
N GLY A 184 -3.18 -9.18 15.43
CA GLY A 184 -4.53 -9.46 15.96
C GLY A 184 -4.61 -9.42 17.49
N GLY A 185 -3.59 -9.93 18.18
CA GLY A 185 -3.54 -9.94 19.65
C GLY A 185 -3.44 -8.55 20.29
N LEU A 186 -2.69 -7.64 19.67
CA LEU A 186 -2.52 -6.27 20.19
C LEU A 186 -3.72 -5.37 19.89
N GLY A 187 -4.40 -5.56 18.74
CA GLY A 187 -5.61 -4.81 18.41
C GLY A 187 -6.77 -5.11 19.37
N GLY A 188 -6.90 -6.35 19.85
CA GLY A 188 -7.96 -6.74 20.79
C GLY A 188 -7.88 -6.04 22.16
N GLY A 189 -6.66 -5.86 22.70
CA GLY A 189 -6.46 -5.22 24.00
C GLY A 189 -6.87 -3.75 24.03
N VAL A 190 -6.60 -3.01 22.94
CA VAL A 190 -6.99 -1.60 22.81
C VAL A 190 -8.50 -1.43 22.74
N ILE A 191 -9.20 -2.36 22.05
CA ILE A 191 -10.66 -2.33 21.93
C ILE A 191 -11.35 -2.64 23.28
N VAL A 192 -10.85 -3.63 24.03
CA VAL A 192 -11.41 -4.00 25.34
C VAL A 192 -11.24 -2.86 26.35
N ASP A 193 -10.10 -2.18 26.36
CA ASP A 193 -9.86 -1.04 27.25
C ASP A 193 -10.67 0.21 26.86
N LEU A 194 -10.93 0.41 25.57
CA LEU A 194 -11.86 1.44 25.06
C LEU A 194 -13.28 1.22 25.58
N LEU A 195 -13.72 -0.04 25.65
CA LEU A 195 -15.03 -0.42 26.18
C LEU A 195 -15.08 -0.39 27.72
N GLY A 196 -13.95 -0.65 28.39
CA GLY A 196 -13.84 -0.68 29.86
C GLY A 196 -13.77 0.69 30.57
N GLY A 197 -13.74 1.80 29.82
CA GLY A 197 -13.83 3.16 30.39
C GLY A 197 -12.59 3.65 31.17
N ASN A 198 -11.45 2.95 31.09
CA ASN A 198 -10.24 3.34 31.80
C ASN A 198 -9.45 4.42 31.02
N LYS A 199 -9.81 5.69 31.25
CA LYS A 199 -9.31 6.84 30.47
C LYS A 199 -7.89 7.31 30.81
N ARG A 200 -7.33 6.98 31.99
CA ARG A 200 -6.06 7.58 32.44
C ARG A 200 -4.83 7.15 31.63
N ASN A 201 -4.87 6.00 30.97
CA ASN A 201 -3.73 5.45 30.23
C ASN A 201 -4.00 5.28 28.72
N LEU A 202 -5.16 5.70 28.22
CA LEU A 202 -5.56 5.46 26.84
C LEU A 202 -4.62 6.17 25.85
N PHE A 203 -4.16 7.39 26.17
CA PHE A 203 -3.26 8.14 25.30
C PHE A 203 -1.90 7.45 25.16
N ILE A 204 -1.29 7.05 26.29
CA ILE A 204 -0.01 6.32 26.32
C ILE A 204 -0.14 5.01 25.52
N LYS A 205 -1.24 4.28 25.71
CA LYS A 205 -1.50 3.03 24.99
C LYS A 205 -1.75 3.22 23.51
N ILE A 206 -2.39 4.31 23.07
CA ILE A 206 -2.56 4.63 21.64
C ILE A 206 -1.23 5.03 21.01
N THR A 207 -0.41 5.86 21.70
CA THR A 207 0.93 6.19 21.22
C THR A 207 1.83 4.96 21.18
N ASP A 208 1.78 4.08 22.18
CA ASP A 208 2.52 2.83 22.20
C ASP A 208 2.01 1.89 21.10
N PHE A 209 0.70 1.81 20.87
CA PHE A 209 0.13 1.02 19.78
C PHE A 209 0.57 1.54 18.41
N LEU A 210 0.50 2.86 18.18
CA LEU A 210 1.00 3.48 16.95
C LEU A 210 2.50 3.27 16.79
N PHE A 211 3.28 3.42 17.87
CA PHE A 211 4.72 3.19 17.85
C PHE A 211 5.03 1.73 17.55
N VAL A 212 4.31 0.78 18.16
CA VAL A 212 4.43 -0.65 17.88
C VAL A 212 4.02 -0.93 16.45
N CYS A 213 2.89 -0.44 15.94
CA CYS A 213 2.52 -0.61 14.53
C CYS A 213 3.58 -0.06 13.58
N ILE A 214 4.08 1.16 13.80
CA ILE A 214 5.14 1.78 12.98
C ILE A 214 6.42 0.96 13.06
N PHE A 215 6.85 0.56 14.27
CA PHE A 215 8.05 -0.24 14.49
C PHE A 215 7.92 -1.62 13.84
N THR A 216 6.78 -2.28 13.99
CA THR A 216 6.51 -3.61 13.43
C THR A 216 6.47 -3.56 11.90
N CYS A 217 5.82 -2.55 11.32
CA CYS A 217 5.85 -2.29 9.87
C CYS A 217 7.28 -2.03 9.38
N THR A 218 8.09 -1.29 10.13
CA THR A 218 9.50 -1.01 9.79
C THR A 218 10.36 -2.28 9.88
N LEU A 219 10.13 -3.11 10.88
CA LEU A 219 10.85 -4.37 11.10
C LEU A 219 10.47 -5.42 10.04
N LEU A 220 9.18 -5.52 9.69
CA LEU A 220 8.68 -6.35 8.59
C LEU A 220 9.25 -5.90 7.24
N ALA A 221 9.28 -4.59 6.97
CA ALA A 221 9.92 -4.06 5.77
C ALA A 221 11.42 -4.40 5.71
N SER A 222 12.10 -4.40 6.86
CA SER A 222 13.52 -4.74 6.97
C SER A 222 13.79 -6.23 6.72
N VAL A 223 13.00 -7.11 7.35
CA VAL A 223 13.09 -8.57 7.18
C VAL A 223 12.78 -8.95 5.73
N TRP A 224 11.73 -8.37 5.14
CA TRP A 224 11.35 -8.63 3.76
C TRP A 224 12.40 -8.14 2.75
N SER A 225 13.07 -7.02 3.04
CA SER A 225 14.20 -6.53 2.24
C SER A 225 15.39 -7.51 2.27
N ILE A 226 15.73 -8.05 3.44
CA ILE A 226 16.81 -9.05 3.60
C ILE A 226 16.47 -10.33 2.83
N ASP A 227 15.23 -10.80 2.92
CA ASP A 227 14.80 -12.04 2.27
C ASP A 227 14.88 -11.93 0.74
N ARG A 228 14.50 -10.77 0.17
CA ARG A 228 14.70 -10.51 -1.27
C ARG A 228 16.16 -10.50 -1.70
N VAL A 229 17.07 -9.99 -0.87
CA VAL A 229 18.51 -10.00 -1.16
C VAL A 229 19.03 -11.44 -1.15
N LEU A 230 18.57 -12.27 -0.20
CA LEU A 230 18.95 -13.68 -0.12
C LEU A 230 18.41 -14.49 -1.30
N ILE A 231 17.15 -14.26 -1.70
CA ILE A 231 16.55 -14.90 -2.88
C ILE A 231 17.33 -14.54 -4.15
N LYS A 232 17.64 -13.25 -4.36
CA LYS A 232 18.45 -12.82 -5.51
C LYS A 232 19.85 -13.45 -5.51
N LYS A 233 20.49 -13.56 -4.35
CA LYS A 233 21.82 -14.16 -4.23
C LYS A 233 21.77 -15.66 -4.53
N ARG A 234 20.74 -16.36 -4.04
CA ARG A 234 20.54 -17.80 -4.29
C ARG A 234 20.23 -18.09 -5.75
N GLN A 235 19.49 -17.21 -6.44
CA GLN A 235 19.26 -17.35 -7.89
C GLN A 235 20.51 -17.08 -8.73
N ARG A 236 21.34 -16.09 -8.35
CA ARG A 236 22.61 -15.84 -9.05
C ARG A 236 23.54 -17.05 -9.00
N ASN A 237 23.70 -17.68 -7.83
CA ASN A 237 24.56 -18.85 -7.68
C ASN A 237 24.10 -20.07 -8.50
N ARG A 238 22.80 -20.21 -8.81
CA ARG A 238 22.29 -21.32 -9.64
C ARG A 238 22.50 -21.12 -11.15
N MET A 239 22.83 -19.91 -11.60
CA MET A 239 23.14 -19.67 -13.02
C MET A 239 24.64 -19.78 -13.31
N ASP A 240 25.46 -19.81 -12.26
CA ASP A 240 26.92 -19.98 -12.35
C ASP A 240 27.34 -21.46 -12.20
N GLU A 241 26.39 -22.36 -11.90
CA GLU A 241 26.52 -23.84 -11.88
C GLU A 241 25.94 -24.46 -13.15
#